data_AF-A0A8B8B5M9-F1
#
_entry.id   AF-A0A8B8B5M9-F1
#
_cell.length_a   1.000
_cell.length_b   1.000
_cell.length_c   1.000
_cell.angle_alpha   90.00
_cell.angle_beta   90.00
_cell.angle_gamma   90.00
#
_symmetry.space_group_name_H-M   'P 1'
#
loop_
_entity.id
_entity.type
_entity.pdbx_description
1 polymer ?
#
loop_
_entity_poly.entity_id
_entity_poly.type
_entity_poly.pdbx_seq_one_letter_code
_entity_poly.pdbx_strand_id
1 'polypeptide(L)'
;MALNSRGRRMSEKIKMVIVQYLLMHLSVEAIRPKLKNFHSYVISRQGLYYFIKQWRSGKGLRRTRNNSGNSVKLKSIHLKFMDMWLAKNNELTTEMLKRKLFEVFGINVSPSLIRKRRSELGWKTVVSKTCQLISHKNKKVRKVWCTDALKNREDFRNVVFVDESTVEMSSFPSSIISNAENLCTKAQTKTCIQGTCMGWNFVSRPYSNMHIQWYHGFPYLPEYIGEKFSSFCGR
;
A
#
# COMPACT_ATOMS: atom_id res chain seq x y z
N MET A 1 10.51 11.47 43.35
CA MET A 1 10.85 10.06 43.04
C MET A 1 11.83 10.02 41.87
N ALA A 2 13.08 9.60 42.08
CA ALA A 2 14.11 9.57 41.05
C ALA A 2 14.10 8.21 40.33
N LEU A 3 13.58 8.17 39.10
CA LEU A 3 13.64 6.99 38.24
C LEU A 3 15.12 6.68 37.93
N ASN A 4 15.63 5.59 38.51
CA ASN A 4 16.98 5.08 38.27
C ASN A 4 17.13 4.65 36.80
N SER A 5 17.58 5.56 35.95
CA SER A 5 17.80 5.36 34.52
C SER A 5 19.17 4.72 34.23
N ARG A 6 19.51 3.61 34.91
CA ARG A 6 20.72 2.86 34.55
C ARG A 6 20.52 2.30 33.14
N GLY A 7 21.37 2.72 32.20
CA GLY A 7 21.35 2.28 30.80
C GLY A 7 20.46 3.06 29.84
N ARG A 8 19.70 4.08 30.30
CA ARG A 8 18.90 4.92 29.39
C ARG A 8 19.82 5.87 28.63
N ARG A 9 19.75 5.83 27.29
CA ARG A 9 20.54 6.70 26.41
C ARG A 9 20.16 8.16 26.64
N MET A 10 21.17 9.04 26.60
CA MET A 10 20.97 10.48 26.67
C MET A 10 20.14 10.95 25.47
N SER A 11 19.03 11.65 25.73
CA SER A 11 18.17 12.17 24.68
C SER A 11 18.86 13.30 23.92
N GLU A 12 18.41 13.55 22.68
CA GLU A 12 18.99 14.60 21.83
C GLU A 12 18.85 16.00 22.48
N LYS A 13 17.71 16.23 23.16
CA LYS A 13 17.45 17.48 23.91
C LYS A 13 18.50 17.71 24.99
N ILE A 14 18.83 16.67 25.77
CA ILE A 14 19.84 16.75 26.83
C ILE A 14 21.22 17.07 26.26
N LYS A 15 21.59 16.43 25.14
CA LYS A 15 22.86 16.69 24.47
C LYS A 15 22.98 18.12 23.95
N MET A 16 21.91 18.67 23.37
CA MET A 16 21.87 20.05 22.90
C MET A 16 22.12 21.04 24.03
N VAL A 17 21.47 20.84 25.19
CA VAL A 17 21.67 21.70 26.36
C VAL A 17 23.11 21.60 26.88
N ILE A 18 23.71 20.41 26.90
CA ILE A 18 25.13 20.25 27.25
C ILE A 18 26.03 21.03 26.29
N VAL A 19 25.78 20.94 24.98
CA VAL A 19 26.55 21.69 23.97
C VAL A 19 26.40 23.19 24.18
N GLN A 20 25.19 23.68 24.46
CA GLN A 20 24.96 25.10 24.77
C GLN A 20 25.79 25.54 25.99
N TYR A 21 25.81 24.75 27.06
CA TYR A 21 26.63 25.07 28.23
C TYR A 21 28.14 25.02 27.95
N LEU A 22 28.59 24.13 27.06
CA LEU A 22 29.99 24.10 26.62
C LEU A 22 30.36 25.33 25.80
N LEU A 23 29.46 25.81 24.93
CA LEU A 23 29.65 27.04 24.16
C LEU A 23 29.68 28.29 25.06
N MET A 24 28.98 28.24 26.21
CA MET A 24 29.07 29.26 27.25
C MET A 24 30.30 29.09 28.17
N HIS A 25 31.29 28.27 27.80
CA HIS A 25 32.52 28.02 28.54
C HIS A 25 32.33 27.55 30.00
N LEU A 26 31.22 26.88 30.30
CA LEU A 26 31.02 26.29 31.63
C LEU A 26 31.95 25.11 31.87
N SER A 27 32.49 25.02 33.09
CA SER A 27 33.29 23.87 33.50
C SER A 27 32.45 22.59 33.50
N VAL A 28 33.08 21.46 33.18
CA VAL A 28 32.40 20.14 33.13
C VAL A 28 31.75 19.81 34.47
N GLU A 29 32.34 20.25 35.57
CA GLU A 29 31.83 20.06 36.92
C GLU A 29 30.58 20.89 37.21
N ALA A 30 30.47 22.10 36.64
CA ALA A 30 29.32 22.99 36.78
C ALA A 30 28.12 22.59 35.91
N ILE A 31 28.34 21.84 34.82
CA ILE A 31 27.28 21.45 33.88
C ILE A 31 26.29 20.46 34.52
N ARG A 32 26.80 19.47 35.28
CA ARG A 32 25.96 18.44 35.90
C ARG A 32 24.94 19.00 36.93
N PRO A 33 25.32 19.85 37.89
CA PRO A 33 24.35 20.45 38.81
C PRO A 33 23.38 21.37 38.08
N LYS A 34 23.81 22.13 37.07
CA LYS A 34 22.90 22.96 36.25
C LYS A 34 21.84 22.13 35.51
N LEU A 35 22.23 21.00 34.92
CA LEU A 35 21.28 20.10 34.25
C LEU A 35 20.25 19.51 35.21
N LYS A 36 20.67 19.20 36.43
CA LYS A 36 19.77 18.68 37.47
C LYS A 36 18.79 19.75 37.96
N ASN A 37 19.29 20.97 38.19
CA ASN A 37 18.49 22.04 38.81
C ASN A 37 17.54 22.72 37.81
N PHE A 38 18.00 23.02 36.59
CA PHE A 38 17.23 23.78 35.61
C PHE A 38 16.38 22.92 34.68
N HIS A 39 16.79 21.67 34.42
CA HIS A 39 16.14 20.81 33.43
C HIS A 39 15.69 19.46 34.00
N SER A 40 15.84 19.23 35.31
CA SER A 40 15.48 17.98 35.98
C SER A 40 16.13 16.72 35.37
N TYR A 41 17.27 16.88 34.69
CA TYR A 41 17.98 15.79 34.04
C TYR A 41 19.08 15.23 34.94
N VAL A 42 18.97 13.95 35.26
CA VAL A 42 19.99 13.22 36.04
C VAL A 42 20.90 12.45 35.09
N ILE A 43 22.18 12.84 35.05
CA ILE A 43 23.21 12.22 34.21
C ILE A 43 24.36 11.75 35.10
N SER A 44 24.94 10.59 34.77
CA SER A 44 26.17 10.12 35.42
C SER A 44 27.39 10.96 34.99
N ARG A 45 28.38 11.13 35.88
CA ARG A 45 29.63 11.85 35.53
C ARG A 45 30.30 11.22 34.31
N GLN A 46 30.33 9.89 34.27
CA GLN A 46 30.88 9.11 33.15
C GLN A 46 30.14 9.41 31.84
N GLY A 47 28.80 9.41 31.84
CA GLY A 47 28.01 9.67 30.63
C GLY A 47 28.22 11.07 30.08
N LEU A 48 28.33 12.08 30.95
CA LEU A 48 28.67 13.44 30.57
C LEU A 48 30.10 13.51 29.98
N TYR A 49 31.07 12.90 30.64
CA TYR A 49 32.46 12.90 30.19
C TYR A 49 32.63 12.22 28.82
N TYR A 50 32.02 11.05 28.62
CA TYR A 50 32.04 10.35 27.33
C TYR A 50 31.39 11.16 26.21
N PHE A 51 30.27 11.84 26.50
CA PHE A 51 29.63 12.72 25.53
C PHE A 51 30.53 13.89 25.14
N ILE A 52 31.15 14.58 26.11
CA ILE A 52 32.05 15.70 25.85
C ILE A 52 33.27 15.24 25.06
N LYS A 53 33.87 14.10 25.44
CA LYS A 53 34.99 13.49 24.71
C LYS A 53 34.59 13.18 23.26
N GLN A 54 33.39 12.64 23.03
CA GLN A 54 32.86 12.38 21.70
C GLN A 54 32.64 13.68 20.91
N TRP A 55 32.04 14.70 21.52
CA TRP A 55 31.78 16.00 20.90
C TRP A 55 33.08 16.68 20.45
N ARG A 56 34.10 16.71 21.32
CA ARG A 56 35.43 17.25 21.01
C ARG A 56 36.14 16.49 19.89
N SER A 57 35.85 15.20 19.71
CA SER A 57 36.40 14.39 18.61
C SER A 57 35.73 14.66 17.24
N GLY A 58 34.83 15.64 17.14
CA GLY A 58 34.12 15.98 15.90
C GLY A 58 33.02 14.98 15.52
N LYS A 59 32.75 13.98 16.36
CA LYS A 59 31.61 13.08 16.18
C LYS A 59 30.34 13.84 16.59
N GLY A 60 29.45 14.08 15.63
CA GLY A 60 28.22 14.83 15.83
C GLY A 60 27.30 14.27 16.95
N LEU A 61 26.26 15.04 17.28
CA LEU A 61 25.26 14.71 18.31
C LEU A 61 24.61 13.34 18.11
N ARG A 62 24.45 12.96 16.84
CA ARG A 62 23.93 11.66 16.41
C ARG A 62 25.05 10.65 16.31
N ARG A 63 24.82 9.46 16.88
CA ARG A 63 25.68 8.32 16.59
C ARG A 63 25.42 7.89 15.15
N THR A 64 26.43 7.99 14.29
CA THR A 64 26.44 7.28 13.02
C THR A 64 26.39 5.79 13.34
N ARG A 65 25.30 5.12 12.96
CA ARG A 65 25.24 3.66 13.07
C ARG A 65 26.23 3.14 12.04
N ASN A 66 27.40 2.69 12.51
CA ASN A 66 28.29 1.91 11.66
C ASN A 66 27.52 0.64 11.31
N ASN A 67 26.85 0.65 10.16
CA ASN A 67 26.17 -0.52 9.59
C ASN A 67 27.22 -1.49 9.02
N SER A 68 28.29 -1.75 9.78
CA SER A 68 29.38 -2.64 9.40
C SER A 68 28.96 -4.12 9.35
N GLY A 69 27.68 -4.42 9.59
CA GLY A 69 27.14 -5.78 9.62
C GLY A 69 26.58 -6.32 8.30
N ASN A 70 26.54 -5.54 7.22
CA ASN A 70 26.04 -6.03 5.93
C ASN A 70 27.17 -6.12 4.91
N SER A 71 27.93 -7.21 4.93
CA SER A 71 28.54 -7.68 3.69
C SER A 71 27.38 -7.96 2.74
N VAL A 72 27.21 -7.09 1.74
CA VAL A 72 26.05 -7.16 0.87
C VAL A 72 26.20 -8.38 -0.03
N LYS A 73 25.54 -9.49 0.34
CA LYS A 73 25.53 -10.73 -0.47
C LYS A 73 25.13 -10.49 -1.93
N LEU A 74 24.34 -9.43 -2.19
CA LEU A 74 23.92 -9.00 -3.52
C LEU A 74 24.60 -7.69 -3.94
N LYS A 75 25.62 -7.80 -4.79
CA LYS A 75 26.22 -6.70 -5.55
C LYS A 75 25.23 -6.09 -6.56
N SER A 76 25.55 -4.90 -7.06
CA SER A 76 24.74 -4.17 -8.05
C SER A 76 24.50 -4.95 -9.34
N ILE A 77 25.46 -5.77 -9.78
CA ILE A 77 25.32 -6.57 -11.00
C ILE A 77 24.16 -7.57 -10.88
N HIS A 78 24.01 -8.26 -9.74
CA HIS A 78 22.91 -9.19 -9.54
C HIS A 78 21.56 -8.46 -9.52
N LEU A 79 21.51 -7.23 -9.02
CA LEU A 79 20.29 -6.42 -9.05
C LEU A 79 19.87 -6.08 -10.49
N LYS A 80 20.82 -5.76 -11.39
CA LYS A 80 20.53 -5.53 -12.81
C LYS A 80 19.95 -6.79 -13.49
N PHE A 81 20.50 -7.96 -13.18
CA PHE A 81 19.98 -9.23 -13.71
C PHE A 81 18.59 -9.56 -13.15
N MET A 82 18.37 -9.33 -11.84
CA MET A 82 17.04 -9.48 -11.24
C MET A 82 16.01 -8.59 -11.92
N ASP A 83 16.37 -7.34 -12.18
CA ASP A 83 15.51 -6.36 -12.85
C ASP A 83 15.17 -6.79 -14.28
N MET A 84 16.18 -7.20 -15.06
CA MET A 84 16.00 -7.76 -16.40
C MET A 84 15.07 -8.99 -16.40
N TRP A 85 15.23 -9.92 -15.45
CA TRP A 85 14.38 -11.11 -15.37
C TRP A 85 12.93 -10.76 -15.03
N LEU A 86 12.72 -9.82 -14.11
CA LEU A 86 11.39 -9.34 -13.73
C LEU A 86 10.72 -8.55 -14.86
N ALA A 87 11.47 -7.79 -15.63
CA ALA A 87 10.98 -7.08 -16.81
C ALA A 87 10.50 -8.04 -17.91
N LYS A 88 11.18 -9.19 -18.08
CA LYS A 88 10.78 -10.22 -19.03
C LYS A 88 9.52 -10.97 -18.57
N ASN A 89 9.50 -11.41 -17.31
CA ASN A 89 8.40 -12.18 -16.73
C ASN A 89 8.03 -11.59 -15.35
N ASN A 90 6.96 -10.80 -15.30
CA ASN A 90 6.48 -10.14 -14.09
C ASN A 90 5.88 -11.10 -13.05
N GLU A 91 5.55 -12.34 -13.44
CA GLU A 91 5.02 -13.39 -12.57
C GLU A 91 6.09 -14.15 -11.78
N LEU A 92 7.37 -13.78 -11.92
CA LEU A 92 8.45 -14.47 -11.21
C LEU A 92 8.29 -14.37 -9.69
N THR A 93 8.11 -15.53 -9.07
CA THR A 93 8.04 -15.66 -7.62
C THR A 93 9.42 -15.47 -6.98
N THR A 94 9.41 -15.15 -5.67
CA THR A 94 10.65 -14.98 -4.90
C THR A 94 11.52 -16.25 -4.92
N GLU A 95 10.90 -17.44 -4.88
CA GLU A 95 11.64 -18.70 -4.85
C GLU A 95 12.28 -19.01 -6.21
N MET A 96 11.58 -18.69 -7.32
CA MET A 96 12.15 -18.81 -8.66
C MET A 96 13.34 -17.87 -8.86
N LEU A 97 13.26 -16.64 -8.36
CA LEU A 97 14.38 -15.70 -8.39
C LEU A 97 15.58 -16.20 -7.58
N LYS A 98 15.33 -16.77 -6.40
CA LYS A 98 16.38 -17.38 -5.56
C LYS A 98 17.08 -18.51 -6.32
N ARG A 99 16.32 -19.40 -6.96
CA ARG A 99 16.85 -20.48 -7.77
C ARG A 99 17.70 -19.97 -8.93
N LYS A 100 17.21 -18.98 -9.69
CA LYS A 100 17.97 -18.36 -10.79
C LYS A 100 19.27 -17.68 -10.33
N LEU A 101 19.24 -17.00 -9.18
CA LEU A 101 20.45 -16.40 -8.61
C LEU A 101 21.48 -17.45 -8.19
N PHE A 102 21.02 -18.61 -7.71
CA PHE A 102 21.88 -19.73 -7.40
C PHE A 102 22.44 -20.40 -8.67
N GLU A 103 21.61 -20.65 -9.68
CA GLU A 103 22.02 -21.27 -10.95
C GLU A 103 23.05 -20.43 -11.71
N VAL A 104 22.84 -19.12 -11.81
CA VAL A 104 23.68 -18.23 -12.64
C VAL A 104 24.91 -17.72 -11.90
N PHE A 105 24.80 -17.44 -10.61
CA PHE A 105 25.87 -16.80 -9.84
C PHE A 105 26.41 -17.66 -8.68
N GLY A 106 25.81 -18.82 -8.39
CA GLY A 106 26.17 -19.64 -7.23
C GLY A 106 25.80 -19.02 -5.88
N ILE A 107 24.93 -18.00 -5.86
CA ILE A 107 24.65 -17.21 -4.65
C ILE A 107 23.37 -17.70 -3.98
N ASN A 108 23.50 -18.21 -2.75
CA ASN A 108 22.36 -18.51 -1.91
C ASN A 108 21.92 -17.27 -1.10
N VAL A 109 20.71 -16.80 -1.37
CA VAL A 109 20.10 -15.62 -0.74
C VAL A 109 18.80 -15.97 -0.04
N SER A 110 18.55 -15.29 1.09
CA SER A 110 17.28 -15.46 1.79
C SER A 110 16.13 -14.82 1.00
N PRO A 111 14.92 -15.42 1.02
CA PRO A 111 13.77 -14.88 0.31
C PRO A 111 13.39 -13.47 0.83
N SER A 112 13.59 -13.20 2.11
CA SER A 112 13.38 -11.87 2.71
C SER A 112 14.28 -10.80 2.09
N LEU A 113 15.55 -11.13 1.80
CA LEU A 113 16.47 -10.20 1.15
C LEU A 113 16.04 -9.92 -0.29
N ILE A 114 15.60 -10.94 -1.03
CA ILE A 114 15.10 -10.79 -2.39
C ILE A 114 13.87 -9.87 -2.41
N ARG A 115 12.89 -10.08 -1.52
CA ARG A 115 11.70 -9.21 -1.43
C ARG A 115 12.07 -7.76 -1.14
N LYS A 116 13.01 -7.54 -0.21
CA LYS A 116 13.52 -6.20 0.11
C LYS A 116 14.14 -5.54 -1.12
N ARG A 117 15.07 -6.22 -1.80
CA ARG A 117 15.72 -5.71 -3.01
C ARG A 117 14.74 -5.47 -4.15
N ARG A 118 13.74 -6.34 -4.31
CA ARG A 118 12.67 -6.19 -5.29
C ARG A 118 11.84 -4.92 -5.04
N SER A 119 11.51 -4.63 -3.79
CA SER A 119 10.83 -3.39 -3.40
C SER A 119 11.69 -2.15 -3.64
N GLU A 120 13.00 -2.23 -3.35
CA GLU A 120 13.96 -1.13 -3.62
C GLU A 120 14.09 -0.83 -5.12
N LEU A 121 13.91 -1.83 -5.99
CA LEU A 121 13.85 -1.68 -7.45
C LEU A 121 12.47 -1.17 -7.95
N GLY A 122 11.49 -0.99 -7.06
CA GLY A 122 10.16 -0.49 -7.41
C GLY A 122 9.13 -1.57 -7.81
N TRP A 123 9.51 -2.85 -7.79
CA TRP A 123 8.62 -3.95 -8.12
C TRP A 123 7.66 -4.26 -6.95
N LYS A 124 6.37 -4.02 -7.18
CA LYS A 124 5.29 -4.30 -6.22
C LYS A 124 4.47 -5.50 -6.67
N THR A 125 4.03 -6.31 -5.70
CA THR A 125 3.02 -7.34 -5.99
C THR A 125 1.68 -6.65 -6.16
N VAL A 126 1.05 -6.83 -7.32
CA VAL A 126 -0.32 -6.40 -7.58
C VAL A 126 -1.16 -7.65 -7.77
N VAL A 127 -2.36 -7.65 -7.20
CA VAL A 127 -3.31 -8.75 -7.43
C VAL A 127 -3.77 -8.69 -8.89
N SER A 128 -3.63 -9.81 -9.60
CA SER A 128 -4.15 -9.93 -10.96
C SER A 128 -5.66 -9.75 -10.95
N LYS A 129 -6.17 -8.82 -11.76
CA LYS A 129 -7.60 -8.73 -12.00
C LYS A 129 -8.03 -9.93 -12.82
N THR A 130 -9.04 -10.64 -12.36
CA THR A 130 -9.68 -11.68 -13.15
C THR A 130 -10.37 -11.01 -14.35
N CYS A 131 -10.17 -11.58 -15.53
CA CYS A 131 -10.88 -11.17 -16.73
C CYS A 131 -11.27 -12.42 -17.50
N GLN A 132 -12.40 -12.34 -18.21
CA GLN A 132 -12.78 -13.40 -19.13
C GLN A 132 -11.75 -13.50 -20.24
N LEU A 133 -11.32 -14.72 -20.56
CA LEU A 133 -10.41 -14.96 -21.67
C LEU A 133 -11.14 -14.67 -22.98
N ILE A 134 -10.63 -13.72 -23.76
CA ILE A 134 -11.20 -13.35 -25.06
C ILE A 134 -10.36 -13.99 -26.16
N SER A 135 -11.02 -14.71 -27.07
CA SER A 135 -10.36 -15.29 -28.26
C SER A 135 -9.75 -14.20 -29.15
N HIS A 136 -8.67 -14.53 -29.88
CA HIS A 136 -8.00 -13.53 -30.72
C HIS A 136 -8.92 -12.97 -31.82
N LYS A 137 -9.84 -13.78 -32.35
CA LYS A 137 -10.89 -13.35 -33.28
C LYS A 137 -11.77 -12.26 -32.66
N ASN A 138 -12.29 -12.50 -31.46
CA ASN A 138 -13.20 -11.57 -30.78
C ASN A 138 -12.47 -10.27 -30.37
N LYS A 139 -11.17 -10.32 -30.04
CA LYS A 139 -10.37 -9.11 -29.80
C LYS A 139 -10.35 -8.19 -31.02
N LYS A 140 -10.16 -8.73 -32.23
CA LYS A 140 -10.16 -7.95 -33.47
C LYS A 140 -11.51 -7.30 -33.73
N VAL A 141 -12.60 -8.07 -33.63
CA VAL A 141 -13.97 -7.57 -33.83
C VAL A 141 -14.28 -6.43 -32.85
N ARG A 142 -13.99 -6.62 -31.56
CA ARG A 142 -14.20 -5.58 -30.53
C ARG A 142 -13.38 -4.32 -30.82
N LYS A 143 -12.12 -4.45 -31.23
CA LYS A 143 -11.27 -3.30 -31.57
C LYS A 143 -11.81 -2.52 -32.76
N VAL A 144 -12.22 -3.20 -33.83
CA VAL A 144 -12.80 -2.57 -35.03
C VAL A 144 -14.07 -1.82 -34.65
N TRP A 145 -15.00 -2.49 -33.95
CA TRP A 145 -16.23 -1.87 -33.49
C TRP A 145 -15.99 -0.61 -32.64
N CYS A 146 -15.07 -0.66 -31.66
CA CYS A 146 -14.72 0.51 -30.85
C CYS A 146 -14.12 1.65 -31.70
N THR A 147 -13.29 1.32 -32.69
CA THR A 147 -12.67 2.31 -33.57
C THR A 147 -13.71 2.99 -34.44
N ASP A 148 -14.67 2.23 -34.97
CA ASP A 148 -15.72 2.75 -35.84
C ASP A 148 -16.73 3.58 -35.04
N ALA A 149 -17.12 3.15 -33.84
CA ALA A 149 -17.96 3.94 -32.93
C ALA A 149 -17.31 5.29 -32.58
N LEU A 150 -16.00 5.30 -32.32
CA LEU A 150 -15.25 6.56 -32.08
C LEU A 150 -15.22 7.46 -33.32
N LYS A 151 -15.01 6.90 -34.52
CA LYS A 151 -15.00 7.68 -35.77
C LYS A 151 -16.36 8.28 -36.09
N ASN A 152 -17.43 7.52 -35.86
CA ASN A 152 -18.81 7.93 -36.13
C ASN A 152 -19.36 8.88 -35.05
N ARG A 153 -18.58 9.16 -33.99
CA ARG A 153 -19.00 9.95 -32.82
C ARG A 153 -20.30 9.40 -32.21
N GLU A 154 -20.40 8.07 -32.14
CA GLU A 154 -21.53 7.38 -31.53
C GLU A 154 -21.68 7.82 -30.07
N ASP A 155 -22.81 8.43 -29.72
CA ASP A 155 -23.10 8.94 -28.38
C ASP A 155 -24.08 8.05 -27.60
N PHE A 156 -24.52 6.95 -28.22
CA PHE A 156 -25.45 5.94 -27.69
C PHE A 156 -26.77 6.51 -27.14
N ARG A 157 -27.18 7.73 -27.55
CA ARG A 157 -28.42 8.36 -27.04
C ARG A 157 -29.69 7.66 -27.47
N ASN A 158 -29.62 6.90 -28.58
CA ASN A 158 -30.75 6.18 -29.15
C ASN A 158 -30.57 4.65 -29.07
N VAL A 159 -30.00 4.16 -27.97
CA VAL A 159 -29.75 2.72 -27.75
C VAL A 159 -30.31 2.31 -26.39
N VAL A 160 -31.04 1.19 -26.36
CA VAL A 160 -31.46 0.52 -25.12
C VAL A 160 -30.54 -0.68 -24.90
N PHE A 161 -29.78 -0.67 -23.81
CA PHE A 161 -28.92 -1.79 -23.42
C PHE A 161 -29.71 -2.78 -22.56
N VAL A 162 -29.64 -4.06 -22.90
CA VAL A 162 -30.29 -5.16 -22.17
C VAL A 162 -29.24 -6.22 -21.89
N ASP A 163 -29.21 -6.75 -20.67
CA ASP A 163 -28.36 -7.87 -20.25
C ASP A 163 -29.13 -8.79 -19.31
N GLU A 164 -28.78 -10.08 -19.32
CA GLU A 164 -29.41 -11.10 -18.48
C GLU A 164 -28.44 -11.53 -17.37
N SER A 165 -28.88 -11.45 -16.12
CA SER A 165 -28.07 -11.87 -14.96
C SER A 165 -28.75 -12.98 -14.17
N THR A 166 -28.00 -14.03 -13.84
CA THR A 166 -28.47 -15.08 -12.93
C THR A 166 -28.25 -14.67 -11.47
N VAL A 167 -29.25 -14.84 -10.62
CA VAL A 167 -29.16 -14.63 -9.17
C VAL A 167 -29.32 -15.96 -8.46
N GLU A 168 -28.35 -16.32 -7.63
CA GLU A 168 -28.41 -17.50 -6.77
C GLU A 168 -28.99 -17.11 -5.41
N MET A 169 -30.03 -17.80 -4.97
CA MET A 169 -30.60 -17.63 -3.62
C MET A 169 -29.98 -18.67 -2.68
N SER A 170 -29.07 -18.24 -1.81
CA SER A 170 -28.54 -19.12 -0.76
C SER A 170 -29.54 -19.24 0.39
N SER A 171 -30.00 -20.46 0.68
CA SER A 171 -30.79 -20.78 1.86
C SER A 171 -29.92 -20.68 3.13
N PHE A 172 -30.03 -19.57 3.85
CA PHE A 172 -29.45 -19.46 5.19
C PHE A 172 -30.33 -20.19 6.21
N PRO A 173 -29.78 -20.99 7.13
CA PRO A 173 -30.55 -21.52 8.25
C PRO A 173 -31.14 -20.38 9.07
N SER A 174 -32.42 -20.50 9.42
CA SER A 174 -33.29 -19.45 9.98
C SER A 174 -32.80 -18.81 11.28
N SER A 175 -31.73 -19.30 11.88
CA SER A 175 -31.12 -18.79 13.12
C SER A 175 -30.17 -17.59 12.94
N ILE A 176 -29.84 -17.19 11.70
CA ILE A 176 -28.90 -16.07 11.42
C ILE A 176 -29.61 -14.84 10.83
N ILE A 177 -30.95 -14.86 10.70
CA ILE A 177 -31.71 -13.82 9.99
C ILE A 177 -31.71 -12.47 10.74
N SER A 178 -31.50 -12.43 12.06
CA SER A 178 -31.48 -11.16 12.82
C SER A 178 -30.28 -10.25 12.54
N ASN A 179 -29.25 -10.73 11.82
CA ASN A 179 -28.06 -9.93 11.50
C ASN A 179 -27.85 -9.69 9.98
N ALA A 180 -28.71 -10.23 9.11
CA ALA A 180 -28.55 -10.12 7.66
C ALA A 180 -28.95 -8.75 7.09
N GLU A 181 -29.89 -8.05 7.73
CA GLU A 181 -30.31 -6.69 7.33
C GLU A 181 -29.15 -5.67 7.40
N ASN A 182 -28.18 -5.91 8.29
CA ASN A 182 -27.01 -5.04 8.49
C ASN A 182 -25.85 -5.31 7.50
N LEU A 183 -25.88 -6.40 6.74
CA LEU A 183 -24.83 -6.75 5.77
C LEU A 183 -25.19 -6.27 4.36
N CYS A 184 -26.47 -6.32 3.98
CA CYS A 184 -26.93 -5.85 2.66
C CYS A 184 -26.71 -4.34 2.49
N THR A 185 -26.91 -3.54 3.54
CA THR A 185 -26.65 -2.10 3.57
C THR A 185 -25.17 -1.73 3.45
N LYS A 186 -24.25 -2.59 3.91
CA LYS A 186 -22.79 -2.34 3.81
C LYS A 186 -22.19 -2.71 2.46
N ALA A 187 -22.82 -3.62 1.69
CA ALA A 187 -22.35 -3.99 0.37
C ALA A 187 -22.70 -2.94 -0.71
N GLN A 188 -23.80 -2.19 -0.54
CA GLN A 188 -24.27 -1.20 -1.51
C GLN A 188 -23.53 0.15 -1.46
N THR A 189 -22.78 0.46 -0.39
CA THR A 189 -22.16 1.79 -0.23
C THR A 189 -20.84 1.99 -0.97
N LYS A 190 -20.34 1.01 -1.72
CA LYS A 190 -19.14 1.20 -2.58
C LYS A 190 -19.43 1.48 -4.05
N THR A 191 -20.69 1.38 -4.50
CA THR A 191 -21.07 1.70 -5.89
C THR A 191 -22.45 2.32 -6.10
N CYS A 192 -23.25 2.60 -5.06
CA CYS A 192 -24.49 3.36 -5.26
C CYS A 192 -24.29 4.85 -4.99
N ILE A 193 -24.32 5.63 -6.08
CA ILE A 193 -24.77 7.02 -6.04
C ILE A 193 -26.18 7.01 -5.45
N GLN A 194 -26.42 7.92 -4.50
CA GLN A 194 -27.68 8.05 -3.75
C GLN A 194 -28.89 8.08 -4.69
N GLY A 195 -29.76 7.07 -4.55
CA GLY A 195 -31.07 7.01 -5.18
C GLY A 195 -32.04 6.36 -4.20
N THR A 196 -33.06 7.12 -3.83
CA THR A 196 -34.07 6.81 -2.80
C THR A 196 -34.86 5.55 -3.16
N CYS A 197 -35.02 4.66 -2.19
CA CYS A 197 -35.82 3.44 -2.28
C CYS A 197 -37.32 3.76 -2.20
N MET A 198 -38.10 3.38 -3.21
CA MET A 198 -39.57 3.36 -3.17
C MET A 198 -40.06 1.90 -3.24
N GLY A 199 -41.14 1.64 -2.51
CA GLY A 199 -41.54 0.33 -1.99
C GLY A 199 -41.79 -0.81 -3.00
N TRP A 200 -41.59 -2.04 -2.50
CA TRP A 200 -41.82 -3.30 -3.20
C TRP A 200 -43.17 -3.89 -2.78
N ASN A 201 -44.12 -4.03 -3.72
CA ASN A 201 -45.29 -4.89 -3.49
C ASN A 201 -44.94 -6.33 -3.85
N PHE A 202 -44.86 -7.18 -2.83
CA PHE A 202 -44.62 -8.62 -2.94
C PHE A 202 -45.95 -9.34 -3.24
N VAL A 203 -46.04 -10.04 -4.37
CA VAL A 203 -47.06 -11.08 -4.57
C VAL A 203 -46.33 -12.41 -4.68
N SER A 204 -46.36 -13.18 -3.59
CA SER A 204 -45.81 -14.53 -3.53
C SER A 204 -46.71 -15.52 -4.26
N ARG A 205 -46.15 -16.27 -5.22
CA ARG A 205 -46.67 -17.57 -5.64
C ARG A 205 -45.60 -18.65 -5.49
N PRO A 206 -45.96 -19.86 -5.05
CA PRO A 206 -44.99 -20.90 -4.78
C PRO A 206 -44.62 -21.62 -6.09
N TYR A 207 -43.32 -21.91 -6.23
CA TYR A 207 -42.72 -22.82 -7.22
C TYR A 207 -42.95 -22.53 -8.70
N SER A 208 -42.12 -21.67 -9.27
CA SER A 208 -41.40 -21.85 -10.55
C SER A 208 -40.60 -20.58 -10.84
N ASN A 209 -39.44 -20.75 -11.50
CA ASN A 209 -38.46 -19.71 -11.83
C ASN A 209 -39.06 -18.31 -11.98
N MET A 210 -38.70 -17.41 -11.05
CA MET A 210 -39.13 -16.01 -11.10
C MET A 210 -38.30 -15.27 -12.16
N HIS A 211 -38.96 -14.90 -13.25
CA HIS A 211 -38.45 -13.92 -14.21
C HIS A 211 -38.74 -12.52 -13.67
N ILE A 212 -37.69 -11.72 -13.42
CA ILE A 212 -37.84 -10.31 -13.04
C ILE A 212 -37.42 -9.48 -14.26
N GLN A 213 -38.37 -8.73 -14.84
CA GLN A 213 -38.09 -7.70 -15.83
C GLN A 213 -37.89 -6.36 -15.15
N TRP A 214 -36.78 -5.68 -15.46
CA TRP A 214 -36.47 -4.35 -14.95
C TRP A 214 -36.82 -3.30 -16.00
N TYR A 215 -37.65 -2.32 -15.63
CA TYR A 215 -37.86 -1.10 -16.42
C TYR A 215 -37.20 0.07 -15.68
N HIS A 216 -36.11 0.59 -16.23
CA HIS A 216 -35.50 1.83 -15.74
C HIS A 216 -35.88 2.99 -16.66
N GLY A 217 -36.88 3.78 -16.26
CA GLY A 217 -37.02 5.16 -16.73
C GLY A 217 -36.09 6.05 -15.92
N PHE A 218 -35.07 6.62 -16.56
CA PHE A 218 -34.21 7.64 -15.93
C PHE A 218 -34.61 9.03 -16.41
N PRO A 219 -34.91 9.98 -15.50
CA PRO A 219 -34.92 11.40 -15.83
C PRO A 219 -33.49 11.96 -15.84
N TYR A 220 -33.26 12.91 -16.74
CA TYR A 220 -32.01 13.63 -16.98
C TYR A 220 -31.38 14.28 -15.74
N LEU A 221 -30.05 14.34 -15.69
CA LEU A 221 -29.27 15.51 -15.24
C LEU A 221 -27.88 15.54 -15.97
N PRO A 222 -27.35 16.73 -16.33
CA PRO A 222 -26.18 16.92 -17.19
C PRO A 222 -24.87 17.10 -16.41
N GLU A 223 -23.76 17.08 -17.16
CA GLU A 223 -22.38 17.48 -16.77
C GLU A 223 -21.61 16.54 -15.84
N TYR A 224 -20.76 15.68 -16.41
CA TYR A 224 -19.41 15.35 -15.89
C TYR A 224 -18.67 14.50 -16.96
N ILE A 225 -18.36 15.12 -18.10
CA ILE A 225 -17.44 14.55 -19.10
C ILE A 225 -16.20 15.43 -19.14
N GLY A 226 -15.17 15.00 -18.42
CA GLY A 226 -13.84 15.58 -18.43
C GLY A 226 -12.99 14.81 -17.44
N GLU A 227 -11.84 14.31 -17.88
CA GLU A 227 -10.83 13.67 -17.02
C GLU A 227 -11.13 12.24 -16.52
N LYS A 228 -11.24 11.25 -17.44
CA LYS A 228 -10.77 9.88 -17.13
C LYS A 228 -10.55 8.93 -18.31
N PHE A 229 -10.47 9.45 -19.54
CA PHE A 229 -10.25 8.62 -20.73
C PHE A 229 -8.78 8.43 -21.16
N SER A 230 -7.80 9.00 -20.44
CA SER A 230 -6.38 8.92 -20.84
C SER A 230 -5.59 7.72 -20.31
N SER A 231 -6.18 6.80 -19.53
CA SER A 231 -5.42 5.69 -18.93
C SER A 231 -5.73 4.29 -19.49
N PHE A 232 -6.56 4.18 -20.53
CA PHE A 232 -6.97 2.87 -21.06
C PHE A 232 -6.37 2.47 -22.42
N CYS A 233 -5.48 3.29 -23.00
CA CYS A 233 -4.69 2.91 -24.16
C CYS A 233 -3.20 3.15 -23.87
N GLY A 234 -2.54 2.11 -23.36
CA GLY A 234 -1.11 2.18 -23.05
C GLY A 234 -0.54 0.90 -22.47
N ARG A 235 -0.54 -0.17 -23.28
CA ARG A 235 0.55 -1.17 -23.46
C ARG A 235 0.04 -2.40 -24.21
#